data_AF-A0A7R9R0D9-F1
#
_entry.id   AF-A0A7R9R0D9-F1
#
_cell.length_a   1.000
_cell.length_b   1.000
_cell.length_c   1.000
_cell.angle_alpha   90.00
_cell.angle_beta   90.00
_cell.angle_gamma   90.00
#
_symmetry.space_group_name_H-M   'P 1'
#
loop_
_entity.id
_entity.type
_entity.pdbx_description
1 polymer ?
#
loop_
_entity_poly.entity_id
_entity_poly.type
_entity_poly.pdbx_seq_one_letter_code
_entity_poly.pdbx_strand_id
1 'polypeptide(L)' 'VLAVKADLAKVQLFIPVCVESGEKIALSRRVDRHWRLIGWGQIRRGTAIEPSSNQPNILPNRLENQI' A
#
# COMPACT_ATOMS: atom_id res chain seq x y z
N VAL A 1 -9.64 7.56 3.54
CA VAL A 1 -9.86 7.93 2.12
C VAL A 1 -9.20 9.28 1.91
N LEU A 2 -8.34 9.42 0.90
CA LEU A 2 -7.59 10.65 0.65
C LEU A 2 -8.32 11.58 -0.34
N ALA A 3 -8.82 11.03 -1.44
CA ALA A 3 -9.52 11.78 -2.47
C ALA A 3 -10.52 10.88 -3.20
N VAL A 4 -11.58 11.48 -3.71
CA VAL A 4 -12.59 10.82 -4.54
C VAL A 4 -12.82 11.66 -5.79
N LYS A 5 -12.82 11.03 -6.95
CA LYS A 5 -13.13 11.67 -8.24
C LYS A 5 -14.00 10.73 -9.06
N ALA A 6 -15.28 11.07 -9.22
CA ALA A 6 -16.27 10.21 -9.88
C ALA A 6 -16.18 8.77 -9.33
N ASP A 7 -15.87 7.80 -10.19
CA ASP A 7 -15.81 6.38 -9.85
C ASP A 7 -14.44 5.92 -9.31
N LEU A 8 -13.50 6.86 -9.11
CA LEU A 8 -12.15 6.60 -8.63
C LEU A 8 -11.98 7.10 -7.19
N ALA A 9 -11.42 6.26 -6.34
CA ALA A 9 -11.06 6.61 -4.97
C ALA A 9 -9.57 6.35 -4.72
N LYS A 10 -8.90 7.32 -4.09
CA LYS A 10 -7.55 7.17 -3.57
C LYS A 10 -7.64 6.80 -2.09
N VAL A 11 -7.23 5.58 -1.74
CA VAL A 11 -7.25 5.06 -0.38
C VAL A 11 -5.83 4.77 0.07
N GLN A 12 -5.47 5.26 1.25
CA GLN A 12 -4.23 4.87 1.94
C GLN A 12 -4.54 3.68 2.84
N LEU A 13 -3.76 2.63 2.72
CA LEU A 13 -3.85 1.44 3.56
C LEU A 13 -2.98 1.65 4.81
N PHE A 14 -3.43 1.10 5.95
CA PHE A 14 -2.65 1.14 7.19
C PHE A 14 -1.52 0.12 7.19
N ILE A 15 -1.73 -1.02 6.51
CA ILE A 15 -0.79 -2.13 6.43
C ILE A 15 -0.52 -2.37 4.94
N PRO A 16 0.75 -2.52 4.51
CA PRO A 16 1.07 -2.87 3.14
C PRO A 16 0.55 -4.28 2.83
N VAL A 17 -0.03 -4.44 1.66
CA VAL A 17 -0.57 -5.73 1.19
C VAL A 17 -0.02 -6.03 -0.20
N CYS A 18 0.18 -7.32 -0.48
CA CYS A 18 0.54 -7.79 -1.81
C CYS A 18 -0.72 -7.91 -2.65
N VAL A 19 -0.77 -7.23 -3.79
CA VAL A 19 -1.92 -7.28 -4.71
C VAL A 19 -1.48 -6.87 -6.11
N GLU A 20 -2.17 -7.35 -7.13
CA GLU A 20 -1.92 -6.96 -8.52
C GLU A 20 -2.91 -5.89 -9.01
N SER A 21 -2.51 -5.18 -10.07
CA SER A 21 -3.42 -4.26 -10.76
C SER A 21 -4.50 -5.04 -11.49
N GLY A 22 -5.76 -4.62 -11.34
CA GLY A 22 -6.93 -5.28 -11.94
C GLY A 22 -7.66 -6.23 -10.99
N GLU A 23 -7.10 -6.50 -9.81
CA GLU A 23 -7.73 -7.38 -8.84
C GLU A 23 -8.98 -6.76 -8.21
N LYS A 24 -9.99 -7.60 -7.97
CA LYS A 24 -11.29 -7.18 -7.42
C LYS A 24 -11.20 -7.03 -5.91
N ILE A 25 -11.65 -5.90 -5.40
CA ILE A 25 -11.66 -5.57 -3.98
C ILE A 25 -13.08 -5.29 -3.49
N ALA A 26 -13.34 -5.59 -2.23
CA ALA A 26 -14.57 -5.25 -1.54
C ALA A 26 -14.30 -4.13 -0.53
N LEU A 27 -15.24 -3.19 -0.42
CA LEU A 27 -15.17 -2.09 0.54
C LEU A 27 -16.21 -2.32 1.62
N SER A 28 -15.78 -2.27 2.87
CA SER A 28 -16.66 -2.31 4.03
C SER A 28 -16.58 -1.00 4.82
N ARG A 29 -17.70 -0.62 5.44
CA ARG A 29 -17.78 0.53 6.36
C ARG A 29 -18.40 0.07 7.65
N ARG A 30 -17.86 0.56 8.76
CA ARG A 30 -18.46 0.37 10.08
C ARG A 30 -19.66 1.31 10.24
N VAL A 31 -20.84 0.74 10.49
CA VAL A 31 -22.11 1.44 10.76
C VAL A 31 -22.79 0.73 11.93
N ASP A 32 -23.16 1.47 12.97
CA ASP A 32 -23.83 0.93 14.17
C ASP A 32 -23.18 -0.37 14.70
N ARG A 33 -21.85 -0.32 14.86
CA ARG A 33 -20.98 -1.41 15.34
C ARG A 33 -20.82 -2.62 14.42
N HIS A 34 -21.50 -2.65 13.27
CA HIS A 34 -21.38 -3.73 12.30
C HIS A 34 -20.54 -3.27 11.10
N TRP A 35 -19.70 -4.17 10.60
CA TRP A 35 -19.07 -3.98 9.29
C TRP A 35 -20.08 -4.36 8.23
N ARG A 36 -20.46 -3.38 7.40
CA ARG A 36 -21.38 -3.58 6.29
C ARG A 36 -20.60 -3.46 5.00
N LEU A 37 -20.83 -4.38 4.07
CA LEU A 37 -20.36 -4.25 2.69
C LEU A 37 -21.04 -3.03 2.06
N ILE A 38 -20.25 -2.08 1.56
CA ILE A 38 -20.76 -0.86 0.92
C ILE A 38 -20.57 -0.87 -0.60
N GLY A 39 -19.70 -1.73 -1.11
CA GLY A 39 -19.46 -1.84 -2.54
C GLY A 39 -18.25 -2.70 -2.87
N TRP A 40 -17.93 -2.75 -4.16
CA TRP A 40 -16.78 -3.44 -4.71
C TRP A 40 -16.12 -2.57 -5.78
N GLY A 41 -14.90 -2.90 -6.16
CA GLY A 41 -14.17 -2.21 -7.22
C GLY A 41 -12.97 -3.01 -7.68
N GLN A 42 -12.11 -2.40 -8.48
CA GLN A 42 -10.84 -2.99 -8.86
C GLN A 42 -9.69 -2.02 -8.60
N ILE A 43 -8.51 -2.57 -8.37
CA ILE A 43 -7.30 -1.77 -8.24
C ILE A 43 -6.86 -1.30 -9.62
N ARG A 44 -6.70 0.01 -9.80
CA ARG A 44 -6.22 0.61 -11.05
C ARG A 44 -4.72 0.88 -11.00
N ARG A 45 -4.25 1.55 -9.95
CA ARG A 45 -2.84 1.92 -9.70
C ARG A 45 -2.59 2.06 -8.20
N GLY A 46 -1.35 1.89 -7.77
CA GLY A 46 -0.90 2.05 -6.39
C GLY A 46 0.59 2.40 -6.31
N THR A 47 1.08 2.68 -5.10
CA THR A 47 2.51 2.90 -4.84
C THR A 47 3.09 1.63 -4.23
N ALA A 48 4.08 1.04 -4.89
CA ALA A 48 4.80 -0.12 -4.35
C ALA A 48 5.73 0.32 -3.20
N ILE A 49 5.83 -0.53 -2.18
CA ILE A 49 6.75 -0.35 -1.06
C ILE A 49 7.73 -1.52 -1.13
N GLU A 50 9.02 -1.21 -1.10
CA GLU A 50 10.07 -2.24 -1.05
C GLU A 50 10.13 -2.85 0.36
N PRO A 51 10.23 -4.18 0.49
CA PRO A 51 10.40 -4.82 1.78
C PRO A 51 11.76 -4.43 2.39
N SER A 52 11.78 -4.18 3.70
CA SER A 52 12.97 -3.74 4.44
C SER A 52 14.14 -4.73 4.41
N SER A 53 13.94 -5.96 3.92
CA SER A 53 14.98 -6.99 3.79
C SER A 53 15.89 -6.81 2.57
N ASN A 54 15.55 -5.92 1.64
CA ASN A 54 16.31 -5.73 0.40
C ASN A 54 16.97 -4.34 0.31
N GLN A 55 17.35 -3.75 1.45
CA GLN A 55 18.24 -2.60 1.44
C GLN A 55 19.62 -3.09 0.96
N PRO A 56 20.11 -2.69 -0.23
CA PRO A 56 21.52 -2.90 -0.55
C PRO A 56 22.31 -2.14 0.52
N ASN A 57 23.20 -2.85 1.21
CA ASN A 57 24.06 -2.32 2.27
C ASN A 57 24.67 -0.98 1.86
N ILE A 58 24.13 0.14 2.36
CA ILE A 58 24.83 1.42 2.34
C ILE A 58 25.59 1.51 3.67
N LEU A 59 26.63 0.68 3.80
CA LEU A 59 27.73 1.01 4.70
C LEU A 59 28.81 1.63 3.81
N PRO A 60 29.09 2.95 3.89
CA PRO A 60 30.29 3.48 3.26
C PRO A 60 31.49 2.78 3.89
N ASN A 61 32.35 2.21 3.04
CA ASN A 61 33.63 1.58 3.39
C ASN A 61 34.31 2.35 4.52
N ARG A 62 34.28 1.78 5.74
CA ARG A 62 34.85 2.47 6.90
C ARG A 62 36.35 2.23 7.08
N LEU A 63 36.97 1.18 6.51
CA LEU A 63 38.37 0.87 6.85
C LEU A 63 39.15 0.24 5.68
N GLU A 64 39.27 0.93 4.57
CA GLU A 64 40.40 0.73 3.63
C GLU A 64 41.09 2.08 3.46
N ASN A 65 41.88 2.47 4.47
CA ASN A 65 43.02 3.39 4.40
C ASN A 65 43.41 3.77 5.84
N GLN A 66 44.02 2.82 6.53
CA GLN A 66 44.92 3.13 7.63
C GLN A 66 46.22 2.37 7.36
N ILE A 67 47.00 2.95 6.45
CA ILE A 67 48.46 2.77 6.40
C ILE A 67 49.04 3.89 7.26
#